data_AF-A0A0H5QHE8-F1
#
_entry.id   AF-A0A0H5QHE8-F1
#
_cell.length_a   1.000
_cell.length_b   1.000
_cell.length_c   1.000
_cell.angle_alpha   90.00
_cell.angle_beta   90.00
_cell.angle_gamma   90.00
#
_symmetry.space_group_name_H-M   'P 1'
#
loop_
_entity.id
_entity.type
_entity.pdbx_description
1 polymer ?
#
loop_
_entity_poly.entity_id
_entity_poly.type
_entity_poly.pdbx_seq_one_letter_code
_entity_poly.pdbx_strand_id
1 'polypeptide(L)'
;MFKFFVASALSILLIGCGNSDNSSTNSSPKPKKPKTEIQTMKAKFSSMNKCLDSIEKASKGPLRIVTDKPDEVSGLLSNSKLGFACQITETGTEGIYVSGWYMIEEEVY
;
A
#
# COMPACT_ATOMS: atom_id res chain seq x y z
N MET A 1 27.62 38.24 -3.86
CA MET A 1 28.78 37.33 -3.81
C MET A 1 28.62 36.42 -2.60
N PHE A 2 28.04 35.23 -2.77
CA PHE A 2 27.87 34.25 -1.70
C PHE A 2 28.99 33.20 -1.81
N LYS A 3 29.71 33.01 -0.70
CA LYS A 3 30.90 32.16 -0.60
C LYS A 3 30.45 30.73 -0.24
N PHE A 4 30.81 29.78 -1.09
CA PHE A 4 30.67 28.34 -0.80
C PHE A 4 31.65 27.94 0.30
N PHE A 5 31.15 27.30 1.35
CA PHE A 5 31.98 26.50 2.27
C PHE A 5 31.71 25.02 2.01
N VAL A 6 32.72 24.35 1.47
CA VAL A 6 32.85 22.90 1.43
C VAL A 6 33.44 22.45 2.77
N ALA A 7 32.80 21.50 3.44
CA ALA A 7 33.46 20.67 4.46
C ALA A 7 32.81 19.28 4.49
N SER A 8 33.62 18.32 4.03
CA SER A 8 33.43 16.87 4.11
C SER A 8 33.59 16.39 5.56
N ALA A 9 32.76 15.43 5.98
CA ALA A 9 33.19 14.35 6.89
C ALA A 9 32.14 13.23 6.93
N LEU A 10 32.53 12.08 6.37
CA LEU A 10 31.97 10.75 6.65
C LEU A 10 32.15 10.43 8.14
N SER A 11 31.12 9.89 8.81
CA SER A 11 31.31 8.98 9.93
C SER A 11 30.13 8.01 10.04
N ILE A 12 30.45 6.77 9.73
CA ILE A 12 29.60 5.58 9.71
C ILE A 12 29.40 5.13 11.17
N LEU A 13 28.16 5.10 11.64
CA LEU A 13 27.81 4.41 12.89
C LEU A 13 27.39 2.98 12.53
N LEU A 14 28.32 2.05 12.74
CA LEU A 14 28.09 0.61 12.79
C LEU A 14 27.24 0.31 14.04
N ILE A 15 25.96 0.00 13.86
CA ILE A 15 25.11 -0.54 14.92
C ILE A 15 25.16 -2.06 14.83
N GLY A 16 25.50 -2.66 15.97
CA GLY A 16 26.07 -3.99 16.13
C GLY A 16 25.21 -5.18 15.70
N CYS A 17 25.91 -6.24 15.31
CA CYS A 17 25.40 -7.61 15.31
C CYS A 17 25.20 -8.08 16.76
N GLY A 18 23.95 -8.23 17.18
CA GLY A 18 23.59 -8.93 18.41
C GLY A 18 23.46 -10.43 18.12
N ASN A 19 24.27 -11.23 18.81
CA ASN A 19 24.24 -12.69 18.82
C ASN A 19 22.99 -13.19 19.58
N SER A 20 22.26 -14.17 19.05
CA SER A 20 21.23 -14.91 19.79
C SER A 20 21.19 -16.35 19.28
N ASP A 21 22.00 -17.20 19.91
CA ASP A 21 21.87 -18.65 19.84
C ASP A 21 20.71 -19.09 20.75
N ASN A 22 19.67 -19.76 20.23
CA ASN A 22 18.97 -20.78 21.01
C ASN A 22 18.09 -21.74 20.17
N SER A 23 18.30 -23.03 20.45
CA SER A 23 17.39 -24.18 20.38
C SER A 23 16.69 -24.57 19.06
N SER A 24 17.21 -25.65 18.46
CA SER A 24 16.54 -26.94 18.17
C SER A 24 15.01 -26.92 17.98
N THR A 25 14.54 -27.40 16.83
CA THR A 25 13.59 -28.53 16.74
C THR A 25 13.46 -29.03 15.31
N ASN A 26 13.82 -30.29 15.10
CA ASN A 26 13.42 -31.07 13.93
C ASN A 26 11.88 -31.10 13.87
N SER A 27 11.31 -30.72 12.73
CA SER A 27 9.91 -30.98 12.41
C SER A 27 9.79 -31.21 10.91
N SER A 28 9.33 -32.41 10.57
CA SER A 28 9.09 -32.95 9.23
C SER A 28 8.43 -31.96 8.26
N PRO A 29 8.73 -32.01 6.94
CA PRO A 29 8.21 -31.05 5.98
C PRO A 29 6.69 -31.25 5.82
N LYS A 30 5.90 -30.40 6.48
CA LYS A 30 4.50 -30.18 6.12
C LYS A 30 4.44 -29.55 4.72
N PRO A 31 3.43 -29.85 3.89
CA PRO A 31 3.25 -29.18 2.62
C PRO A 31 3.15 -27.67 2.85
N LYS A 32 4.06 -26.88 2.27
CA LYS A 32 3.99 -25.42 2.33
C LYS A 32 2.75 -24.99 1.57
N LYS A 33 1.71 -24.51 2.29
CA LYS A 33 0.65 -23.72 1.64
C LYS A 33 1.31 -22.53 0.94
N PRO A 34 0.82 -22.11 -0.25
CA PRO A 34 1.25 -20.86 -0.88
C PRO A 34 1.17 -19.73 0.14
N LYS A 35 2.20 -18.90 0.20
CA LYS A 35 2.20 -17.72 1.08
C LYS A 35 1.41 -16.64 0.34
N THR A 36 0.20 -16.34 0.80
CA THR A 36 -0.59 -15.22 0.28
C THR A 36 -0.08 -13.93 0.91
N GLU A 37 0.26 -12.94 0.09
CA GLU A 37 0.67 -11.60 0.52
C GLU A 37 -0.38 -10.56 0.09
N ILE A 38 -0.71 -9.62 0.98
CA ILE A 38 -1.65 -8.54 0.68
C ILE A 38 -0.86 -7.33 0.18
N GLN A 39 -1.12 -6.92 -1.05
CA GLN A 39 -0.55 -5.70 -1.64
C GLN A 39 -1.57 -4.57 -1.69
N THR A 40 -1.10 -3.33 -1.59
CA THR A 40 -1.94 -2.12 -1.75
C THR A 40 -1.59 -1.43 -3.06
N MET A 41 -2.55 -1.36 -3.96
CA MET A 41 -2.47 -0.63 -5.23
C MET A 41 -2.93 0.81 -5.03
N LYS A 42 -2.31 1.78 -5.72
CA LYS A 42 -2.66 3.20 -5.63
C LYS A 42 -2.65 3.86 -7.01
N ALA A 43 -3.56 4.80 -7.26
CA ALA A 43 -3.61 5.58 -8.49
C ALA A 43 -4.30 6.94 -8.28
N LYS A 44 -4.01 7.90 -9.17
CA LYS A 44 -4.67 9.22 -9.21
C LYS A 44 -5.73 9.23 -10.32
N PHE A 45 -6.87 9.85 -10.05
CA PHE A 45 -8.00 9.92 -10.96
C PHE A 45 -8.52 11.36 -11.07
N SER A 46 -9.15 11.68 -12.20
CA SER A 46 -9.73 13.01 -12.43
C SER A 46 -11.10 13.21 -11.75
N SER A 47 -11.70 12.16 -11.17
CA SER A 47 -13.05 12.21 -10.59
C SER A 47 -13.35 10.97 -9.75
N MET A 48 -14.32 11.06 -8.83
CA MET A 48 -14.77 9.96 -7.97
C MET A 48 -15.24 8.75 -8.80
N ASN A 49 -16.11 8.96 -9.78
CA ASN A 49 -16.66 7.87 -10.60
C ASN A 49 -15.57 7.08 -11.33
N LYS A 50 -14.59 7.77 -11.95
CA LYS A 50 -13.45 7.09 -12.60
C LYS A 50 -12.61 6.27 -11.63
N CYS A 51 -12.47 6.71 -10.39
CA CYS A 51 -11.76 5.96 -9.36
C CYS A 51 -12.53 4.67 -9.03
N LEU A 52 -13.83 4.77 -8.73
CA LEU A 52 -14.68 3.62 -8.42
C LEU A 52 -14.74 2.63 -9.59
N ASP A 53 -15.02 3.09 -10.81
CA ASP A 53 -15.07 2.26 -12.01
C ASP A 53 -13.76 1.51 -12.26
N SER A 54 -12.63 2.19 -12.03
CA SER A 54 -11.31 1.59 -12.23
C SER A 54 -11.03 0.49 -11.20
N ILE A 55 -11.41 0.70 -9.94
CA ILE A 55 -11.21 -0.28 -8.87
C ILE A 55 -12.15 -1.48 -9.07
N GLU A 56 -13.41 -1.25 -9.45
CA GLU A 56 -14.37 -2.33 -9.75
C GLU A 56 -13.86 -3.22 -10.90
N LYS A 57 -13.38 -2.60 -11.99
CA LYS A 57 -12.79 -3.34 -13.11
C LYS A 57 -11.53 -4.11 -12.72
N ALA A 58 -10.63 -3.50 -11.95
CA ALA A 58 -9.37 -4.11 -11.56
C ALA A 58 -9.55 -5.27 -10.55
N SER A 59 -10.47 -5.11 -9.60
CA SER A 59 -10.79 -6.12 -8.59
C SER A 59 -11.68 -7.26 -9.11
N LYS A 60 -12.22 -7.11 -10.34
CA LYS A 60 -13.09 -8.10 -11.01
C LYS A 60 -14.31 -8.50 -10.17
N GLY A 61 -14.84 -7.56 -9.41
CA GLY A 61 -16.00 -7.80 -8.56
C GLY A 61 -16.61 -6.52 -8.00
N PRO A 62 -17.83 -6.62 -7.45
CA PRO A 62 -18.57 -5.44 -7.02
C PRO A 62 -17.91 -4.74 -5.84
N LEU A 63 -18.03 -3.41 -5.80
CA LEU A 63 -17.63 -2.61 -4.65
C LEU A 63 -18.76 -2.58 -3.61
N ARG A 64 -18.45 -2.96 -2.38
CA ARG A 64 -19.38 -2.81 -1.25
C ARG A 64 -19.05 -1.53 -0.51
N ILE A 65 -19.82 -0.49 -0.81
CA ILE A 65 -19.65 0.83 -0.18
C ILE A 65 -19.99 0.74 1.31
N VAL A 66 -19.10 1.28 2.16
CA VAL A 66 -19.28 1.41 3.61
C VAL A 66 -19.35 2.88 4.01
N THR A 67 -18.52 3.72 3.39
CA THR A 67 -18.54 5.17 3.53
C THR A 67 -18.92 5.78 2.19
N ASP A 68 -19.92 6.65 2.21
CA ASP A 68 -20.35 7.44 1.06
C ASP A 68 -20.48 8.91 1.49
N LYS A 69 -19.42 9.68 1.27
CA LYS A 69 -19.33 11.10 1.59
C LYS A 69 -18.87 11.88 0.36
N PRO A 70 -19.14 13.20 0.29
CA PRO A 70 -18.72 14.02 -0.85
C PRO A 70 -17.21 14.00 -1.14
N ASP A 71 -16.40 13.88 -0.09
CA ASP A 71 -14.94 13.90 -0.14
C ASP A 71 -14.30 12.51 -0.15
N GLU A 72 -15.05 11.47 0.22
CA GLU A 72 -14.54 10.11 0.34
C GLU A 72 -15.63 9.06 0.09
N VAL A 73 -15.31 8.09 -0.78
CA VAL A 73 -16.05 6.84 -0.89
C VAL A 73 -15.11 5.68 -0.57
N SER A 74 -15.45 4.85 0.40
CA SER A 74 -14.62 3.71 0.83
C SER A 74 -15.45 2.48 1.18
N GLY A 75 -14.81 1.31 1.18
CA GLY A 75 -15.52 0.06 1.41
C GLY A 75 -14.68 -1.20 1.22
N LEU A 76 -15.37 -2.30 0.90
CA LEU A 76 -14.78 -3.63 0.71
C LEU A 76 -14.93 -4.10 -0.74
N LEU A 77 -13.96 -4.90 -1.20
CA LEU A 77 -14.00 -5.57 -2.49
C LEU A 77 -14.79 -6.87 -2.38
N SER A 78 -15.92 -6.96 -3.09
CA SER A 78 -16.78 -8.15 -3.13
C SER A 78 -17.10 -8.70 -1.73
N ASN A 79 -17.04 -10.01 -1.51
CA ASN A 79 -17.26 -10.64 -0.20
C ASN A 79 -15.96 -10.84 0.60
N SER A 80 -14.89 -10.11 0.26
CA SER A 80 -13.59 -10.24 0.93
C SER A 80 -13.44 -9.26 2.09
N LYS A 81 -12.31 -9.35 2.80
CA LYS A 81 -11.88 -8.35 3.79
C LYS A 81 -10.96 -7.28 3.20
N LEU A 82 -10.73 -7.31 1.89
CA LEU A 82 -9.86 -6.38 1.19
C LEU A 82 -10.58 -5.04 1.01
N GLY A 83 -9.92 -3.96 1.41
CA GLY A 83 -10.49 -2.62 1.39
C GLY A 83 -10.18 -1.87 0.10
N PHE A 84 -10.96 -0.81 -0.12
CA PHE A 84 -10.64 0.26 -1.07
C PHE A 84 -11.07 1.62 -0.53
N ALA A 85 -10.50 2.69 -1.08
CA ALA A 85 -11.05 4.03 -0.97
C ALA A 85 -10.71 4.90 -2.18
N CYS A 86 -11.57 5.89 -2.41
CA CYS A 86 -11.40 7.00 -3.32
C CYS A 86 -11.62 8.30 -2.53
N GLN A 87 -10.61 9.17 -2.46
CA GLN A 87 -10.64 10.38 -1.64
C GLN A 87 -10.21 11.60 -2.44
N ILE A 88 -10.95 12.71 -2.32
CA ILE A 88 -10.53 14.00 -2.87
C ILE A 88 -9.27 14.47 -2.13
N THR A 89 -8.22 14.79 -2.89
CA THR A 89 -6.94 15.28 -2.38
C THR A 89 -6.63 16.61 -3.03
N GLU A 90 -6.42 17.63 -2.21
CA GLU A 90 -5.96 18.95 -2.66
C GLU A 90 -4.44 19.05 -2.46
N THR A 91 -3.73 19.51 -3.48
CA THR A 91 -2.30 19.73 -3.45
C THR A 91 -1.95 21.12 -3.98
N GLY A 92 -0.87 21.69 -3.48
CA GLY A 92 -0.50 23.07 -3.84
C GLY A 92 -0.23 23.27 -5.33
N THR A 93 0.55 22.39 -5.97
CA THR A 93 0.97 22.57 -7.36
C THR A 93 0.18 21.75 -8.38
N GLU A 94 -0.35 20.58 -8.00
CA GLU A 94 -1.12 19.73 -8.92
C GLU A 94 -2.62 20.01 -8.87
N GLY A 95 -3.07 20.86 -7.94
CA GLY A 95 -4.48 21.16 -7.73
C GLY A 95 -5.21 20.00 -7.04
N ILE A 96 -6.49 19.82 -7.39
CA ILE A 96 -7.38 18.83 -6.80
C ILE A 96 -7.43 17.58 -7.70
N TYR A 97 -7.24 16.40 -7.11
CA TYR A 97 -7.45 15.11 -7.76
C TYR A 97 -8.12 14.11 -6.81
N VAL A 98 -8.52 12.94 -7.32
CA VAL A 98 -9.02 11.84 -6.49
C VAL A 98 -7.93 10.78 -6.34
N SER A 99 -7.50 10.53 -5.10
CA SER A 99 -6.56 9.47 -4.74
C SER A 99 -7.34 8.17 -4.50
N GLY A 100 -7.04 7.14 -5.27
CA GLY A 100 -7.64 5.83 -5.13
C GLY A 100 -6.63 4.81 -4.62
N TRP A 101 -7.06 3.92 -3.72
CA TRP A 101 -6.31 2.74 -3.32
C TRP A 101 -7.21 1.52 -3.13
N TYR A 102 -6.67 0.33 -3.35
CA TYR A 102 -7.36 -0.94 -3.08
C TYR A 102 -6.36 -2.05 -2.76
N MET A 103 -6.79 -3.06 -2.01
CA MET A 103 -5.95 -4.21 -1.64
C MET A 103 -6.17 -5.39 -2.59
N ILE A 104 -5.12 -6.15 -2.88
CA ILE A 104 -5.17 -7.41 -3.62
C ILE A 104 -4.43 -8.50 -2.85
N GLU A 105 -4.90 -9.74 -2.96
CA GLU A 105 -4.17 -10.93 -2.52
C GLU A 105 -3.33 -11.45 -3.69
N GLU A 106 -2.03 -11.61 -3.48
CA GLU A 106 -1.11 -12.22 -4.45
C GLU A 106 -0.53 -13.51 -3.86
N GLU A 107 -0.48 -14.55 -4.70
CA GLU A 107 0.16 -15.81 -4.34
C GLU A 107 1.66 -15.74 -4.59
N VAL A 108 2.46 -15.84 -3.53
CA VAL A 108 3.92 -15.88 -3.62
C VAL A 108 4.38 -17.34 -3.62
N TYR A 109 5.05 -17.74 -4.70
CA TYR A 109 5.57 -19.09 -4.95
C TYR A 109 7.03 -19.23 -4.51
#